data_AF-A0A553RQ56-F1
#
_entry.id   AF-A0A553RQ56-F1
#
_cell.length_a   1.000
_cell.length_b   1.000
_cell.length_c   1.000
_cell.angle_alpha   90.00
_cell.angle_beta   90.00
_cell.angle_gamma   90.00
#
_symmetry.space_group_name_H-M   'P 1'
#
loop_
_entity.id
_entity.type
_entity.pdbx_description
1 polymer ?
#
loop_
_entity_poly.entity_id
_entity_poly.type
_entity_poly.pdbx_seq_one_letter_code
_entity_poly.pdbx_strand_id
1 'polypeptide(L)'
;ICFSECGYDYECLLGEGCYGSVFKGIHREDRSKKAAIKCIRTYGVENGGTASRFRQQLLDAVKHLFSCGIFHGDLHLENVLVSESSLDLKVIDFGCALAIEDEPFESSDYHGNEIFCPPEIDDQTTFFAEPAYVWCLAAMFDKIMKACETNEWCYILRLCLARDPADRLRLHQM
;
A
#
# COMPACT_ATOMS: atom_id res chain seq x y z
N ILE A 1 -0.05 19.56 6.34
CA ILE A 1 0.90 20.10 7.36
C ILE A 1 0.47 21.53 7.68
N CYS A 2 0.30 21.88 8.95
CA CYS A 2 -0.16 23.20 9.38
C CYS A 2 0.90 24.27 9.05
N PHE A 3 0.53 25.30 8.29
CA PHE A 3 1.43 26.27 7.66
C PHE A 3 2.19 27.20 8.63
N SER A 4 1.95 27.11 9.94
CA SER A 4 2.43 28.04 10.96
C SER A 4 3.84 27.77 11.49
N GLU A 5 4.41 26.58 11.26
CA GLU A 5 5.61 26.10 11.98
C GLU A 5 6.95 26.28 11.23
N CYS A 6 6.97 26.73 9.96
CA CYS A 6 8.21 26.73 9.17
C CYS A 6 9.15 27.92 9.42
N GLY A 7 8.71 28.99 10.09
CA GLY A 7 9.55 30.18 10.37
C GLY A 7 9.78 31.14 9.19
N TYR A 8 9.12 30.91 8.04
CA TYR A 8 9.18 31.78 6.86
C TYR A 8 7.81 32.34 6.49
N ASP A 9 7.80 33.57 5.95
CA ASP A 9 6.65 34.18 5.31
C ASP A 9 6.70 33.96 3.79
N TYR A 10 5.56 33.66 3.18
CA TYR A 10 5.43 33.43 1.75
C TYR A 10 5.20 34.76 1.02
N GLU A 11 5.99 35.05 -0.02
CA GLU A 11 5.93 36.34 -0.73
C GLU A 11 5.30 36.23 -2.12
N CYS A 12 5.84 35.35 -2.99
CA CYS A 12 5.34 35.19 -4.36
C CYS A 12 5.45 33.75 -4.85
N LEU A 13 4.55 33.37 -5.76
CA LEU A 13 4.62 32.11 -6.49
C LEU A 13 5.78 32.18 -7.50
N LEU A 14 6.73 31.24 -7.39
CA LEU A 14 7.89 31.12 -8.27
C LEU A 14 7.68 30.12 -9.40
N GLY A 15 6.82 29.12 -9.21
CA GLY A 15 6.49 28.16 -10.26
C GLY A 15 5.49 27.11 -9.82
N GLU A 16 4.79 26.52 -10.79
CA GLU A 16 3.88 25.39 -10.57
C GLU A 16 4.34 24.17 -11.38
N GLY A 17 4.29 22.99 -10.77
CA GLY A 17 4.55 21.72 -11.44
C GLY A 17 3.63 20.62 -10.89
N CYS A 18 3.71 19.41 -11.47
CA CYS A 18 2.83 18.29 -11.12
C CYS A 18 2.80 17.98 -9.61
N TYR A 19 3.93 18.15 -8.92
CA TYR A 19 4.08 17.84 -7.49
C TYR A 19 3.77 19.01 -6.55
N GLY A 20 3.32 20.16 -7.04
CA GLY A 20 2.93 21.30 -6.22
C GLY A 20 3.43 22.66 -6.69
N SER A 21 3.20 23.67 -5.85
CA SER A 21 3.51 25.08 -6.13
C SER A 21 4.72 25.50 -5.29
N VAL A 22 5.69 26.18 -5.92
CA VAL A 22 6.90 26.66 -5.25
C VAL A 22 6.75 28.16 -4.99
N PHE A 23 6.93 28.57 -3.74
CA PHE A 23 6.87 29.96 -3.31
C PHE A 23 8.23 30.46 -2.88
N LYS A 24 8.44 31.78 -3.00
CA LYS A 24 9.54 32.45 -2.34
C LYS A 24 9.18 32.64 -0.87
N GLY A 25 10.00 32.07 0.01
CA GLY A 25 9.94 32.28 1.46
C GLY A 25 10.97 33.30 1.92
N ILE A 26 10.62 34.13 2.90
CA ILE A 26 11.53 35.02 3.62
C ILE A 26 11.49 34.66 5.10
N HIS A 27 12.66 34.45 5.74
CA HIS A 27 12.71 34.09 7.15
C HIS A 27 12.14 35.23 8.01
N ARG A 28 11.29 34.90 8.99
CA ARG A 28 10.54 35.89 9.79
C ARG A 28 11.44 36.83 10.57
N GLU A 29 12.51 36.29 11.16
CA GLU A 29 13.42 37.06 12.03
C GLU A 29 14.61 37.66 11.26
N ASP A 30 14.98 37.06 10.13
CA ASP A 30 16.18 37.43 9.37
C ASP A 30 15.81 37.57 7.90
N ARG A 31 15.36 38.78 7.54
CA ARG A 31 14.84 39.10 6.21
C ARG A 31 15.88 38.95 5.09
N SER A 32 17.16 38.81 5.43
CA SER A 32 18.22 38.53 4.45
C SER A 32 18.17 37.08 3.93
N LYS A 33 17.61 36.16 4.73
CA LYS A 33 17.46 34.74 4.38
C LYS A 33 16.21 34.53 3.53
N LYS A 34 16.43 33.99 2.33
CA LYS A 34 15.40 33.65 1.36
C LYS A 34 15.48 32.16 1.04
N ALA A 35 14.33 31.53 0.86
CA ALA A 35 14.22 30.12 0.50
C ALA A 35 13.19 29.92 -0.61
N ALA A 36 13.32 28.83 -1.38
CA ALA A 36 12.26 28.34 -2.24
C ALA A 36 11.48 27.28 -1.44
N ILE A 37 10.25 27.60 -1.03
CA ILE A 37 9.38 26.71 -0.27
C ILE A 37 8.52 25.94 -1.27
N LYS A 38 8.74 24.63 -1.37
CA LYS A 38 7.93 23.75 -2.20
C LYS A 38 6.69 23.31 -1.42
N CYS A 39 5.55 23.91 -1.71
CA CYS A 39 4.25 23.46 -1.19
C CYS A 39 3.77 22.29 -2.06
N ILE A 40 3.89 21.08 -1.53
CA ILE A 40 3.39 19.88 -2.22
C ILE A 40 1.86 19.96 -2.25
N ARG A 41 1.27 19.83 -3.44
CA ARG A 41 -0.18 19.69 -3.58
C ARG A 41 -0.58 18.35 -2.96
N THR A 42 -0.93 18.35 -1.69
CA THR A 42 -1.86 17.37 -1.18
C THR A 42 -3.22 17.78 -1.73
N TYR A 43 -3.60 17.25 -2.90
CA TYR A 43 -5.03 17.18 -3.24
C TYR A 43 -5.74 16.66 -1.99
N GLY A 44 -6.92 17.21 -1.65
CA GLY A 44 -7.67 16.95 -0.42
C GLY A 44 -7.89 15.46 -0.16
N VAL A 45 -6.84 14.82 0.33
CA VAL A 45 -6.76 13.44 0.76
C VAL A 45 -6.83 13.58 2.26
N GLU A 46 -8.01 13.39 2.82
CA GLU A 46 -8.07 12.94 4.20
C GLU A 46 -7.22 11.66 4.23
N ASN A 47 -6.09 11.71 4.92
CA ASN A 47 -5.11 10.61 4.93
C ASN A 47 -5.77 9.26 5.29
N GLY A 48 -6.80 9.27 6.13
CA GLY A 48 -7.63 8.09 6.43
C GLY A 48 -8.51 7.64 5.26
N GLY A 49 -9.12 8.56 4.51
CA GLY A 49 -9.99 8.27 3.38
C GLY A 49 -9.25 7.60 2.20
N THR A 50 -8.03 8.03 1.91
CA THR A 50 -7.23 7.42 0.82
C THR A 50 -6.64 6.08 1.20
N ALA A 51 -6.11 5.92 2.42
CA ALA A 51 -5.66 4.63 2.92
C ALA A 51 -6.81 3.60 2.90
N SER A 52 -8.00 4.01 3.35
CA SER A 52 -9.20 3.19 3.32
C SER A 52 -9.61 2.80 1.89
N ARG A 53 -9.55 3.76 0.95
CA ARG A 53 -9.86 3.51 -0.46
C ARG A 53 -8.88 2.54 -1.12
N PHE A 54 -7.58 2.68 -0.90
CA PHE A 54 -6.59 1.74 -1.46
C PHE A 54 -6.70 0.35 -0.85
N ARG A 55 -6.95 0.28 0.47
CA ARG A 55 -7.21 -0.99 1.17
C ARG A 55 -8.40 -1.72 0.54
N GLN A 56 -9.52 -1.02 0.34
CA GLN A 56 -10.72 -1.61 -0.26
C GLN A 56 -10.45 -2.09 -1.69
N GLN A 57 -9.81 -1.29 -2.53
CA GLN A 57 -9.52 -1.68 -3.92
C GLN A 57 -8.57 -2.88 -4.02
N LEU A 58 -7.54 -2.97 -3.15
CA LEU A 58 -6.66 -4.13 -3.08
C LEU A 58 -7.43 -5.39 -2.66
N LEU A 59 -8.29 -5.27 -1.65
CA LEU A 59 -9.13 -6.38 -1.18
C LEU A 59 -10.07 -6.85 -2.29
N ASP A 60 -10.73 -5.92 -2.99
CA ASP A 60 -11.63 -6.22 -4.10
C ASP A 60 -10.89 -6.90 -5.26
N ALA A 61 -9.67 -6.42 -5.59
CA ALA A 61 -8.83 -7.03 -6.61
C ALA A 61 -8.45 -8.48 -6.25
N VAL A 62 -8.03 -8.73 -5.00
CA VAL A 62 -7.68 -10.08 -4.55
C VAL A 62 -8.90 -10.99 -4.48
N LYS A 63 -10.04 -10.51 -3.98
CA LYS A 63 -11.31 -11.25 -4.02
C LYS A 63 -11.69 -11.64 -5.44
N HIS A 64 -11.49 -10.73 -6.40
CA HIS A 64 -11.73 -11.00 -7.81
C HIS A 64 -10.79 -12.09 -8.35
N LEU A 65 -9.47 -11.96 -8.14
CA LEU A 65 -8.49 -12.98 -8.56
C LEU A 65 -8.81 -14.35 -7.98
N PHE A 66 -9.07 -14.41 -6.68
CA PHE A 66 -9.44 -15.64 -5.98
C PHE A 66 -10.73 -16.24 -6.55
N SER A 67 -11.76 -15.43 -6.82
CA SER A 67 -13.01 -15.89 -7.45
C SER A 67 -12.83 -16.40 -8.88
N CYS A 68 -11.79 -15.93 -9.58
CA CYS A 68 -11.41 -16.41 -10.91
C CYS A 68 -10.51 -17.65 -10.86
N GLY A 69 -10.20 -18.18 -9.67
CA GLY A 69 -9.29 -19.32 -9.51
C GLY A 69 -7.84 -18.95 -9.82
N ILE A 70 -7.42 -17.72 -9.55
CA ILE A 70 -6.06 -17.24 -9.83
C ILE A 70 -5.36 -16.88 -8.51
N PHE A 71 -4.21 -17.50 -8.27
CA PHE A 71 -3.24 -17.07 -7.28
C PHE A 71 -2.15 -16.25 -7.99
N HIS A 72 -1.97 -14.98 -7.64
CA HIS A 72 -1.03 -14.09 -8.31
C HIS A 72 0.42 -14.54 -8.14
N GLY A 73 0.76 -15.13 -6.98
CA GLY A 73 2.10 -15.64 -6.69
C GLY A 73 3.18 -14.59 -6.45
N ASP A 74 2.91 -13.30 -6.65
CA ASP A 74 3.89 -12.20 -6.49
C ASP A 74 3.24 -10.86 -6.16
N LEU A 75 2.29 -10.88 -5.22
CA LEU A 75 1.47 -9.71 -4.91
C LEU A 75 2.17 -8.80 -3.89
N HIS A 76 2.63 -7.62 -4.34
CA HIS A 76 3.19 -6.57 -3.50
C HIS A 76 2.98 -5.18 -4.11
N LEU A 77 3.35 -4.12 -3.39
CA LEU A 77 3.06 -2.73 -3.79
C LEU A 77 3.72 -2.27 -5.10
N GLU A 78 4.76 -2.94 -5.59
CA GLU A 78 5.39 -2.58 -6.87
C GLU A 78 4.63 -3.18 -8.06
N ASN A 79 3.94 -4.31 -7.85
CA ASN A 79 3.03 -4.95 -8.81
C ASN A 79 1.62 -4.35 -8.75
N VAL A 80 1.52 -3.09 -8.34
CA VAL A 80 0.28 -2.35 -8.16
C VAL A 80 0.44 -0.94 -8.75
N LEU A 81 -0.36 -0.62 -9.77
CA LEU A 81 -0.42 0.72 -10.36
C LEU A 81 -1.58 1.52 -9.78
N VAL A 82 -1.35 2.80 -9.55
CA VAL A 82 -2.38 3.75 -9.12
C VAL A 82 -2.48 4.91 -10.11
N SER A 83 -3.69 5.22 -10.56
CA SER A 83 -3.95 6.41 -11.36
C SER A 83 -3.86 7.66 -10.49
N GLU A 84 -3.01 8.63 -10.85
CA GLU A 84 -2.92 9.90 -10.13
C GLU A 84 -4.23 10.71 -10.20
N SER A 85 -4.96 10.61 -11.31
CA SER A 85 -6.18 11.39 -11.52
C SER A 85 -7.42 10.78 -10.88
N SER A 86 -7.58 9.45 -10.93
CA SER A 86 -8.77 8.80 -10.41
C SER A 86 -8.53 8.14 -9.04
N LEU A 87 -7.28 7.88 -8.66
CA LEU A 87 -6.88 7.04 -7.52
C LEU A 87 -7.37 5.59 -7.64
N ASP A 88 -7.59 5.11 -8.87
CA ASP A 88 -7.92 3.71 -9.11
C ASP A 88 -6.67 2.85 -9.16
N LEU A 89 -6.79 1.66 -8.57
CA LEU A 89 -5.72 0.69 -8.43
C LEU A 89 -5.87 -0.46 -9.42
N LYS A 90 -4.76 -0.93 -9.98
CA LYS A 90 -4.71 -2.13 -10.82
C LYS A 90 -3.52 -3.00 -10.42
N VAL A 91 -3.79 -4.28 -10.20
CA VAL A 91 -2.76 -5.31 -10.04
C VAL A 91 -2.16 -5.62 -11.41
N ILE A 92 -0.85 -5.75 -11.48
CA ILE A 92 -0.08 -6.03 -12.69
C ILE A 92 0.90 -7.18 -12.46
N ASP A 93 1.51 -7.66 -13.55
CA ASP A 93 2.56 -8.69 -13.55
C ASP A 93 2.15 -10.06 -13.02
N PHE A 94 1.48 -10.83 -13.88
CA PHE A 94 1.04 -12.19 -13.60
C PHE A 94 2.11 -13.25 -13.95
N GLY A 95 3.39 -12.87 -14.01
CA GLY A 95 4.48 -13.79 -14.38
C GLY A 95 4.63 -14.99 -13.45
N CYS A 96 4.22 -14.84 -12.19
CA CYS A 96 4.24 -15.89 -11.16
C CYS A 96 2.86 -16.49 -10.86
N ALA A 97 1.85 -16.20 -11.69
CA ALA A 97 0.48 -16.60 -11.40
C ALA A 97 0.27 -18.11 -11.57
N LEU A 98 -0.47 -18.70 -10.64
CA LEU A 98 -0.85 -20.11 -10.60
C LEU A 98 -2.37 -20.26 -10.61
N ALA A 99 -2.87 -21.35 -11.18
CA ALA A 99 -4.29 -21.70 -11.13
C ALA A 99 -4.61 -22.31 -9.75
N ILE A 100 -5.65 -21.81 -9.10
CA ILE A 100 -6.15 -22.35 -7.83
C ILE A 100 -7.00 -23.59 -8.14
N GLU A 101 -6.62 -24.70 -7.55
CA GLU A 101 -7.35 -25.96 -7.57
C GLU A 101 -7.87 -26.30 -6.16
N ASP A 102 -8.56 -27.43 -6.02
CA ASP A 102 -9.06 -27.91 -4.72
C ASP A 102 -7.94 -28.44 -3.80
N GLU A 103 -6.75 -28.70 -4.37
CA GLU A 103 -5.56 -29.17 -3.68
C GLU A 103 -4.57 -28.02 -3.37
N PRO A 104 -3.74 -28.13 -2.31
CA PRO A 104 -2.73 -27.13 -2.02
C PRO A 104 -1.62 -27.13 -3.08
N PHE A 105 -0.93 -25.99 -3.19
CA PHE A 105 0.28 -25.86 -4.00
C PHE A 105 1.46 -26.49 -3.29
N GLU A 106 2.43 -27.01 -4.04
CA GLU A 106 3.75 -27.29 -3.50
C GLU A 106 4.49 -25.96 -3.26
N SER A 107 5.09 -25.79 -2.09
CA SER A 107 5.82 -24.56 -1.76
C SER A 107 6.99 -24.30 -2.72
N SER A 108 7.55 -25.35 -3.33
CA SER A 108 8.59 -25.23 -4.36
C SER A 108 8.14 -24.54 -5.65
N ASP A 109 6.83 -24.45 -5.90
CA ASP A 109 6.26 -23.80 -7.09
C ASP A 109 6.10 -22.28 -6.88
N TYR A 110 6.32 -21.78 -5.66
CA TYR A 110 6.33 -20.35 -5.40
C TYR A 110 7.62 -19.70 -5.92
N HIS A 111 7.46 -18.72 -6.80
CA HIS A 111 8.57 -17.97 -7.41
C HIS A 111 8.42 -16.45 -7.26
N GLY A 112 7.59 -15.99 -6.33
CA GLY A 112 7.38 -14.58 -6.05
C GLY A 112 8.44 -13.94 -5.16
N ASN A 113 8.17 -12.70 -4.77
CA ASN A 113 9.04 -11.88 -3.95
C ASN A 113 9.26 -12.47 -2.54
N GLU A 114 10.52 -12.59 -2.14
CA GLU A 114 10.93 -13.15 -0.84
C GLU A 114 10.51 -12.27 0.36
N ILE A 115 10.45 -10.93 0.20
CA ILE A 115 10.13 -10.01 1.31
C ILE A 115 8.64 -10.10 1.68
N PHE A 116 7.78 -10.35 0.71
CA PHE A 116 6.33 -10.47 0.89
C PHE A 116 5.87 -11.93 0.95
N CYS A 117 6.82 -12.88 0.92
CA CYS A 117 6.56 -14.31 0.98
C CYS A 117 5.78 -14.66 2.25
N PRO A 118 4.61 -15.32 2.14
CA PRO A 118 3.93 -15.92 3.28
C PRO A 118 4.83 -16.97 3.96
N PRO A 119 4.95 -16.95 5.30
CA PRO A 119 5.93 -17.79 6.02
C PRO A 119 5.69 -19.28 5.87
N GLU A 120 4.45 -19.71 5.62
CA GLU A 120 4.12 -21.12 5.38
C GLU A 120 4.79 -21.69 4.13
N ILE A 121 5.18 -20.85 3.17
CA ILE A 121 5.89 -21.29 1.97
C ILE A 121 7.30 -21.75 2.34
N ASP A 122 7.96 -21.07 3.28
CA ASP A 122 9.27 -21.48 3.78
C ASP A 122 9.18 -22.58 4.85
N ASP A 123 8.13 -22.55 5.67
CA ASP A 123 7.99 -23.42 6.84
C ASP A 123 7.38 -24.79 6.50
N GLN A 124 6.63 -24.91 5.41
CA GLN A 124 5.84 -26.09 5.06
C GLN A 124 6.12 -26.55 3.64
N THR A 125 5.81 -27.82 3.34
CA THR A 125 5.97 -28.37 1.98
C THR A 125 4.89 -27.90 1.02
N THR A 126 3.74 -27.47 1.54
CA THR A 126 2.58 -27.06 0.73
C THR A 126 1.88 -25.85 1.35
N PHE A 127 1.17 -25.07 0.54
CA PHE A 127 0.37 -23.93 1.00
C PHE A 127 -0.94 -23.76 0.22
N PHE A 128 -1.89 -23.01 0.78
CA PHE A 128 -3.15 -22.64 0.12
C PHE A 128 -3.14 -21.16 -0.29
N ALA A 129 -3.79 -20.84 -1.42
CA ALA A 129 -3.85 -19.46 -1.93
C ALA A 129 -4.55 -18.47 -0.99
N GLU A 130 -5.64 -18.87 -0.32
CA GLU A 130 -6.41 -17.92 0.51
C GLU A 130 -5.59 -17.37 1.70
N PRO A 131 -4.96 -18.21 2.57
CA PRO A 131 -4.11 -17.71 3.64
C PRO A 131 -2.90 -16.91 3.13
N ALA A 132 -2.31 -17.32 2.01
CA ALA A 132 -1.20 -16.61 1.38
C ALA A 132 -1.63 -15.21 0.92
N TYR A 133 -2.79 -15.07 0.29
CA TYR A 133 -3.33 -13.77 -0.10
C TYR A 133 -3.61 -12.86 1.10
N VAL A 134 -4.14 -13.41 2.19
CA VAL A 134 -4.41 -12.65 3.42
C VAL A 134 -3.11 -12.07 3.98
N TRP A 135 -2.02 -12.82 3.95
CA TRP A 135 -0.70 -12.34 4.33
C TRP A 135 -0.24 -11.18 3.45
N CYS A 136 -0.24 -11.36 2.13
CA CYS A 136 0.22 -10.32 1.20
C CYS A 136 -0.61 -9.03 1.33
N LEU A 137 -1.94 -9.14 1.43
CA LEU A 137 -2.83 -8.00 1.67
C LEU A 137 -2.46 -7.26 2.95
N ALA A 138 -2.29 -7.98 4.06
CA ALA A 138 -1.97 -7.36 5.34
C ALA A 138 -0.59 -6.69 5.33
N ALA A 139 0.41 -7.29 4.67
CA ALA A 139 1.73 -6.70 4.50
C ALA A 139 1.67 -5.40 3.70
N MET A 140 0.89 -5.35 2.61
CA MET A 140 0.67 -4.13 1.84
C MET A 140 -0.11 -3.08 2.63
N PHE A 141 -1.15 -3.48 3.37
CA PHE A 141 -1.93 -2.57 4.20
C PHE A 141 -1.08 -1.94 5.31
N ASP A 142 -0.22 -2.70 5.98
CA ASP A 142 0.71 -2.18 6.98
C ASP A 142 1.60 -1.07 6.39
N LYS A 143 2.13 -1.28 5.18
CA LYS A 143 2.93 -0.27 4.47
C LYS A 143 2.11 0.97 4.12
N ILE A 144 0.89 0.82 3.59
CA ILE A 144 -0.01 1.93 3.25
C ILE A 144 -0.38 2.73 4.50
N MET A 145 -0.77 2.06 5.58
CA MET A 145 -1.21 2.71 6.82
C MET A 145 -0.05 3.49 7.47
N LYS A 146 1.17 2.94 7.46
CA LYS A 146 2.39 3.65 7.91
C LYS A 146 2.66 4.88 7.06
N ALA A 147 2.56 4.79 5.74
CA ALA A 147 2.77 5.91 4.82
C ALA A 147 1.70 7.02 4.99
N CYS A 148 0.48 6.65 5.38
CA CYS A 148 -0.61 7.57 5.67
C CYS A 148 -0.69 8.01 7.15
N GLU A 149 0.27 7.59 7.99
CA GLU A 149 0.34 7.92 9.43
C GLU A 149 -0.93 7.56 10.22
N THR A 150 -1.57 6.43 9.89
CA THR A 150 -2.81 5.94 10.54
C THR A 150 -2.63 4.55 11.16
N ASN A 151 -3.37 4.27 12.25
CA ASN A 151 -3.30 3.03 13.03
C ASN A 151 -4.64 2.27 13.14
N GLU A 152 -5.66 2.68 12.37
CA GLU A 152 -7.05 2.20 12.53
C GLU A 152 -7.24 0.68 12.37
N TRP A 153 -6.31 -0.01 11.69
CA TRP A 153 -6.40 -1.44 11.39
C TRP A 153 -5.38 -2.31 12.13
N CYS A 154 -4.64 -1.76 13.10
CA CYS A 154 -3.52 -2.45 13.73
C CYS A 154 -3.90 -3.80 14.37
N TYR A 155 -5.10 -3.94 14.92
CA TYR A 155 -5.58 -5.22 15.47
C TYR A 155 -5.83 -6.27 14.39
N ILE A 156 -6.53 -5.90 13.32
CA ILE A 156 -6.86 -6.82 12.21
C ILE A 156 -5.58 -7.23 11.47
N LEU A 157 -4.64 -6.30 11.28
CA LEU A 157 -3.34 -6.61 10.68
C LEU A 157 -2.56 -7.66 11.48
N ARG A 158 -2.62 -7.62 12.82
CA ARG A 158 -1.98 -8.64 13.66
C ARG A 158 -2.56 -10.03 13.45
N LEU A 159 -3.87 -10.14 13.24
CA LEU A 159 -4.52 -11.43 12.95
C LEU A 159 -4.12 -11.93 11.54
N CYS A 160 -4.13 -11.04 10.54
CA CYS A 160 -3.80 -11.42 9.17
C CYS A 160 -2.31 -11.74 8.96
N LEU A 161 -1.42 -11.15 9.77
CA LEU A 161 0.02 -11.41 9.77
C LEU A 161 0.43 -12.49 10.78
N ALA A 162 -0.50 -13.35 11.21
CA ALA A 162 -0.16 -14.52 12.01
C ALA A 162 0.75 -15.47 11.21
N ARG A 163 1.77 -16.03 11.87
CA ARG A 163 2.72 -16.95 11.23
C ARG A 163 2.00 -18.22 10.78
N ASP A 164 1.21 -18.83 11.66
CA ASP A 164 0.37 -19.97 11.31
C ASP A 164 -0.79 -19.51 10.40
N PRO A 165 -0.92 -20.06 9.18
CA PRO A 165 -2.02 -19.70 8.28
C PRO A 165 -3.40 -20.03 8.84
N ALA A 166 -3.53 -20.97 9.77
CA ALA A 166 -4.81 -21.33 10.39
C ALA A 166 -5.33 -20.23 11.35
N ASP A 167 -4.44 -19.39 11.89
CA ASP A 167 -4.78 -18.29 12.79
C ASP A 167 -5.19 -17.00 12.05
N ARG A 168 -5.02 -16.97 10.71
CA ARG A 168 -5.36 -15.81 9.89
C ARG A 168 -6.86 -15.69 9.67
N LEU A 169 -7.33 -14.46 9.51
CA LEU A 169 -8.67 -14.20 8.98
C LEU A 169 -8.80 -14.77 7.56
N ARG A 170 -10.03 -15.09 7.18
CA ARG A 170 -10.40 -15.49 5.81
C ARG A 170 -10.70 -14.26 4.96
N LEU A 171 -10.61 -14.37 3.63
CA LEU A 171 -10.88 -13.25 2.73
C LEU A 171 -12.31 -12.69 2.90
N HIS A 172 -13.27 -13.53 3.24
CA HIS A 172 -14.65 -13.10 3.50
C HIS A 172 -14.85 -12.37 4.84
N GLN A 173 -13.90 -12.47 5.76
CA GLN A 173 -13.91 -11.80 7.07
C GLN A 173 -13.19 -10.45 7.05
N MET A 174 -12.42 -10.19 5.99
CA MET A 174 -11.80 -8.90 5.68
C MET A 174 -12.74 -8.01 4.87
#